data_AF-A0A957SDU9-F1
#
_entry.id   AF-A0A957SDU9-F1
#
_cell.length_a   1.000
_cell.length_b   1.000
_cell.length_c   1.000
_cell.angle_alpha   90.00
_cell.angle_beta   90.00
_cell.angle_gamma   90.00
#
_symmetry.space_group_name_H-M   'P 1'
#
loop_
_entity.id
_entity.type
_entity.pdbx_description
1 polymer ?
#
loop_
_entity_poly.entity_id
_entity_poly.type
_entity_poly.pdbx_seq_one_letter_code
_entity_poly.pdbx_strand_id
1 'polypeptide(L)'
;MRYVKCVYNEVYFKGDWGGTYEPDLIVGKVYPVAPPLPNDDPFMLRVYDGSYGQAGSEIGYLYPRDYFEPVYPNGQQATESITVHLDEYTKGVLHAQAILAQKSVSALVRQWIEERLDEPERVLE
;
A
#
# COMPACT_ATOMS: atom_id res chain seq x y z
N MET A 1 -7.45 -0.94 -11.14
CA MET A 1 -7.26 -1.58 -9.83
C MET A 1 -6.07 -0.88 -9.19
N ARG A 2 -6.27 -0.20 -8.04
CA ARG A 2 -5.22 0.64 -7.42
C ARG A 2 -4.37 -0.12 -6.41
N TYR A 3 -4.97 -1.09 -5.73
CA TYR A 3 -4.33 -1.88 -4.69
C TYR A 3 -4.63 -3.36 -4.89
N VAL A 4 -3.66 -4.18 -4.48
CA VAL A 4 -3.75 -5.63 -4.46
C VAL A 4 -3.24 -6.20 -3.16
N LYS A 5 -3.86 -7.29 -2.70
CA LYS A 5 -3.41 -8.06 -1.56
C LYS A 5 -2.57 -9.23 -2.07
N CYS A 6 -1.35 -9.35 -1.58
CA CYS A 6 -0.53 -10.53 -1.85
C CYS A 6 -1.15 -11.75 -1.15
N VAL A 7 -1.45 -12.80 -1.91
CA VAL A 7 -1.93 -14.09 -1.40
C VAL A 7 -0.91 -15.21 -1.59
N TYR A 8 0.11 -14.95 -2.41
CA TYR A 8 1.22 -15.86 -2.67
C TYR A 8 2.49 -15.06 -2.99
N ASN A 9 3.65 -15.55 -2.56
CA ASN A 9 4.91 -14.80 -2.62
C ASN A 9 6.15 -15.67 -2.85
N GLU A 10 5.99 -16.85 -3.46
CA GLU A 10 7.16 -17.70 -3.72
C GLU A 10 8.15 -16.99 -4.66
N VAL A 11 9.40 -16.88 -4.21
CA VAL A 11 10.48 -16.21 -4.93
C VAL A 11 10.90 -17.09 -6.10
N TYR A 12 10.44 -16.72 -7.29
CA TYR A 12 10.89 -17.34 -8.53
C TYR A 12 12.08 -16.56 -9.09
N PHE A 13 13.30 -17.05 -8.88
CA PHE A 13 14.51 -16.40 -9.39
C PHE A 13 15.26 -17.33 -10.34
N LYS A 14 15.34 -16.95 -11.62
CA LYS A 14 16.12 -17.66 -12.66
C LYS A 14 15.86 -19.19 -12.74
N GLY A 15 14.61 -19.61 -12.53
CA GLY A 15 14.23 -21.03 -12.63
C GLY A 15 14.54 -21.86 -11.38
N ASP A 16 14.86 -21.21 -10.26
CA ASP A 16 15.04 -21.86 -8.96
C ASP A 16 14.11 -21.23 -7.91
N TRP A 17 13.57 -22.06 -7.02
CA TRP A 17 12.72 -21.58 -5.92
C TRP A 17 13.64 -21.07 -4.81
N GLY A 18 13.80 -19.75 -4.75
CA GLY A 18 14.74 -19.10 -3.84
C GLY A 18 14.28 -19.13 -2.40
N GLY A 19 14.56 -20.20 -1.66
CA GLY A 19 14.31 -20.29 -0.21
C GLY A 19 15.24 -19.42 0.66
N THR A 20 16.18 -18.69 0.04
CA THR A 20 17.25 -17.93 0.72
C THR A 20 17.10 -16.41 0.63
N TYR A 21 16.06 -15.91 -0.02
CA TYR A 21 15.81 -14.46 -0.15
C TYR A 21 14.60 -14.09 0.71
N GLU A 22 14.70 -13.00 1.47
CA GLU A 22 13.52 -12.40 2.10
C GLU A 22 12.58 -11.94 0.97
N PRO A 23 11.30 -12.37 0.98
CA PRO A 23 10.41 -12.03 -0.10
C PRO A 23 10.00 -10.56 0.02
N ASP A 24 10.21 -9.79 -1.05
CA ASP A 24 9.78 -8.38 -1.12
C ASP A 24 8.25 -8.23 -1.08
N LEU A 25 7.53 -9.34 -1.34
CA LEU A 25 6.10 -9.52 -1.11
C LEU A 25 5.84 -10.32 0.16
N ILE A 26 4.98 -9.80 1.03
CA ILE A 26 4.56 -10.44 2.27
C ILE A 26 3.08 -10.82 2.11
N VAL A 27 2.79 -12.12 2.23
CA VAL A 27 1.41 -12.63 2.17
C VAL A 27 0.52 -11.92 3.19
N GLY A 28 -0.66 -11.51 2.73
CA GLY A 28 -1.65 -10.77 3.51
C GLY A 28 -1.46 -9.25 3.48
N LYS A 29 -0.33 -8.73 2.99
CA LYS A 29 -0.10 -7.29 2.86
C LYS A 29 -0.68 -6.75 1.56
N VAL A 30 -1.01 -5.46 1.59
CA VAL A 30 -1.60 -4.71 0.49
C VAL A 30 -0.52 -3.84 -0.15
N TYR A 31 -0.44 -3.88 -1.48
CA TYR A 31 0.54 -3.19 -2.28
C TYR A 31 -0.14 -2.32 -3.36
N PRO A 32 0.42 -1.15 -3.71
CA PRO A 32 -0.07 -0.36 -4.83
C PRO A 32 0.32 -0.98 -6.17
N VAL A 33 -0.60 -0.93 -7.13
CA VAL A 33 -0.39 -1.36 -8.51
C VAL A 33 0.20 -0.19 -9.29
N ALA A 34 1.31 -0.42 -9.97
CA ALA A 34 1.91 0.58 -10.85
C ALA A 34 1.19 0.60 -12.22
N PRO A 35 1.24 1.72 -12.94
CA PRO A 35 0.77 1.76 -14.32
C PRO A 35 1.49 0.72 -15.19
N PRO A 36 0.78 -0.01 -16.06
CA PRO A 36 1.42 -0.97 -16.96
C PRO A 36 2.31 -0.24 -17.98
N LEU A 37 3.46 -0.83 -18.29
CA LEU A 37 4.34 -0.38 -19.37
C LEU A 37 4.01 -1.10 -20.69
N PRO A 38 4.36 -0.54 -21.87
CA PRO A 38 4.02 -1.12 -23.16
C PRO A 38 4.50 -2.57 -23.39
N ASN A 39 5.56 -2.98 -22.69
CA ASN A 39 6.19 -4.30 -22.80
C ASN A 39 5.85 -5.24 -21.64
N ASP A 40 4.88 -4.88 -20.79
CA ASP A 40 4.44 -5.74 -19.70
C ASP A 40 3.66 -6.94 -20.25
N ASP A 41 3.97 -8.12 -19.73
CA ASP A 41 3.21 -9.33 -20.05
C ASP A 41 1.77 -9.20 -19.49
N PRO A 42 0.72 -9.47 -20.30
CA PRO A 42 -0.68 -9.38 -19.86
C PRO A 42 -1.04 -10.24 -18.63
N PHE A 43 -0.31 -11.33 -18.38
CA PHE A 43 -0.51 -12.23 -17.25
C PHE A 43 0.29 -11.83 -16.01
N MET A 44 1.12 -10.80 -16.13
CA MET A 44 1.83 -10.20 -15.01
C MET A 44 1.08 -8.96 -14.50
N LEU A 45 1.41 -8.58 -13.27
CA LEU A 45 0.97 -7.35 -12.63
C LEU A 45 2.19 -6.59 -12.14
N ARG A 46 2.25 -5.31 -12.46
CA ARG A 46 3.31 -4.42 -11.98
C ARG A 46 2.94 -3.87 -10.61
N VAL A 47 3.80 -4.09 -9.62
CA VAL A 47 3.54 -3.76 -8.22
C VAL A 47 4.74 -3.04 -7.63
N TYR A 48 4.49 -2.01 -6.81
CA TYR A 48 5.51 -1.44 -5.95
C TYR A 48 5.58 -2.28 -4.67
N ASP A 49 6.62 -3.11 -4.56
CA ASP A 49 6.82 -4.07 -3.48
C ASP A 49 7.60 -3.46 -2.29
N GLY A 50 8.08 -4.30 -1.37
CA GLY A 50 8.89 -3.87 -0.22
C GLY A 50 10.24 -3.24 -0.57
N SER A 51 10.71 -3.37 -1.81
CA SER A 51 11.98 -2.82 -2.26
C SER A 51 11.86 -1.39 -2.82
N TYR A 52 10.64 -0.88 -2.99
CA TYR A 52 10.39 0.44 -3.60
C TYR A 52 11.18 1.57 -2.92
N GLY A 53 11.90 2.36 -3.72
CA GLY A 53 12.82 3.41 -3.27
C GLY A 53 14.29 2.99 -3.28
N GLN A 54 14.58 1.70 -3.51
CA GLN A 54 15.93 1.22 -3.85
C GLN A 54 16.23 1.47 -5.33
N ALA A 55 17.51 1.61 -5.69
CA ALA A 55 17.92 1.84 -7.07
C ALA A 55 17.46 0.67 -7.97
N GLY A 56 16.73 1.00 -9.05
CA GLY A 56 16.17 0.02 -9.98
C GLY A 56 14.75 -0.47 -9.66
N SER A 57 14.13 0.00 -8.57
CA SER A 57 12.76 -0.33 -8.16
C SER A 57 11.72 0.75 -8.51
N GLU A 58 12.15 1.85 -9.16
CA GLU A 58 11.37 3.08 -9.31
C GLU A 58 10.10 2.90 -10.13
N ILE A 59 10.09 1.89 -11.01
CA ILE A 59 8.96 1.54 -11.87
C ILE A 59 8.19 0.30 -11.36
N GLY A 60 8.52 -0.21 -10.18
CA GLY A 60 7.99 -1.46 -9.64
C GLY A 60 8.43 -2.70 -10.40
N TYR A 61 8.02 -3.87 -9.90
CA TYR A 61 8.37 -5.17 -10.46
C TYR A 61 7.16 -5.92 -10.97
N LEU A 62 7.38 -6.80 -11.96
CA LEU A 62 6.36 -7.66 -12.53
C LEU A 62 6.29 -8.98 -11.74
N TYR A 63 5.08 -9.33 -11.34
CA TYR A 63 4.76 -10.58 -10.66
C TYR A 63 3.59 -11.28 -11.34
N PRO A 64 3.48 -12.60 -11.24
CA PRO A 64 2.31 -13.32 -11.74
C PRO A 64 1.02 -12.76 -11.14
N ARG A 65 0.00 -12.54 -11.97
CA ARG A 65 -1.25 -11.92 -11.51
C ARG A 65 -1.98 -12.74 -10.45
N ASP A 66 -1.81 -14.06 -10.46
CA ASP A 66 -2.39 -15.00 -9.49
C ASP A 66 -1.74 -14.93 -8.10
N TYR A 67 -0.65 -14.17 -7.93
CA TYR A 67 -0.08 -13.86 -6.61
C TYR A 67 -0.97 -12.90 -5.81
N PHE A 68 -2.02 -12.34 -6.43
CA PHE A 68 -2.76 -11.21 -5.90
C PHE A 68 -4.27 -11.38 -5.96
N GLU A 69 -4.93 -10.79 -4.97
CA GLU A 69 -6.36 -10.51 -4.98
C GLU A 69 -6.61 -8.99 -5.06
N PRO A 70 -7.61 -8.52 -5.82
CA PRO A 70 -7.98 -7.12 -5.85
C PRO A 70 -8.48 -6.65 -4.47
N VAL A 71 -7.98 -5.50 -4.01
CA VAL A 71 -8.50 -4.85 -2.80
C VAL A 71 -9.56 -3.84 -3.20
N TYR A 72 -10.77 -4.09 -2.71
CA TYR A 72 -11.89 -3.17 -2.84
C TYR A 72 -12.12 -2.44 -1.52
N PRO A 73 -12.52 -1.16 -1.55
CA PRO A 73 -12.96 -0.47 -0.35
C PRO A 73 -14.17 -1.23 0.22
N ASN A 74 -13.93 -1.98 1.28
CA ASN A 74 -14.93 -2.73 2.01
C ASN A 74 -14.72 -2.51 3.51
N GLY A 75 -15.82 -2.46 4.26
CA GLY A 75 -15.77 -2.17 5.69
C GLY A 75 -16.82 -1.13 6.08
N GLN A 76 -17.88 -1.57 6.74
CA GLN A 76 -18.84 -0.68 7.40
C GLN A 76 -18.38 -0.28 8.81
N GLN A 77 -17.36 -0.97 9.35
CA GLN A 77 -16.86 -0.78 10.71
C GLN A 77 -15.33 -0.76 10.71
N ALA A 78 -14.74 0.24 11.36
CA ALA A 78 -13.30 0.36 11.56
C ALA A 78 -12.85 -0.50 12.75
N THR A 79 -12.70 -1.82 12.53
CA THR A 79 -12.29 -2.80 13.56
C THR A 79 -10.77 -2.93 13.71
N GLU A 80 -10.02 -2.55 12.68
CA GLU A 80 -8.57 -2.60 12.67
C GLU A 80 -7.96 -1.32 13.25
N SER A 81 -6.76 -1.44 13.82
CA SER A 81 -6.03 -0.29 14.40
C SER A 81 -4.57 -0.27 13.97
N ILE A 82 -4.03 0.93 13.80
CA ILE A 82 -2.60 1.17 13.61
C ILE A 82 -2.06 1.97 14.79
N THR A 83 -0.82 1.68 15.19
CA THR A 83 -0.10 2.47 16.19
C THR A 83 0.91 3.36 15.48
N VAL A 84 0.91 4.65 15.79
CA VAL A 84 1.82 5.64 15.19
C VAL A 84 2.60 6.33 16.30
N HIS A 85 3.92 6.40 16.16
CA HIS A 85 4.78 7.17 17.04
C HIS A 85 4.88 8.61 16.52
N LEU A 86 4.57 9.58 17.38
CA LEU A 86 4.57 11.00 17.06
C LEU A 86 5.46 11.74 18.05
N ASP A 87 6.12 12.80 17.58
CA ASP A 87 6.76 13.76 18.47
C ASP A 87 5.70 14.52 19.30
N GLU A 88 6.15 15.15 20.39
CA GLU A 88 5.28 15.84 21.34
C GLU A 88 4.47 16.97 20.70
N TYR A 89 5.10 17.75 19.81
CA TYR A 89 4.45 18.86 19.13
C TYR A 89 3.33 18.36 18.22
N THR A 90 3.61 17.38 17.36
CA THR A 90 2.60 16.82 16.44
C THR A 90 1.43 16.21 17.20
N LYS A 91 1.69 15.49 18.31
CA LYS A 91 0.64 14.95 19.18
C LYS A 91 -0.22 16.06 19.80
N GLY A 92 0.40 17.14 20.27
CA GLY A 92 -0.31 18.29 20.84
C GLY A 92 -1.19 19.01 19.82
N VAL A 93 -0.67 19.26 18.61
CA VAL A 93 -1.43 19.85 17.51
C VAL A 93 -2.62 18.98 17.12
N LEU A 94 -2.42 17.66 16.99
CA LEU A 94 -3.50 16.73 16.63
C LEU A 94 -4.65 16.76 17.64
N HIS A 95 -4.34 16.82 18.93
CA HIS A 95 -5.33 16.97 19.99
C HIS A 95 -6.10 18.29 19.88
N ALA A 96 -5.40 19.41 19.65
CA ALA A 96 -6.04 20.72 19.49
C ALA A 96 -6.97 20.77 18.27
N GLN A 97 -6.55 20.18 17.13
CA GLN A 97 -7.39 20.09 15.93
C GLN A 97 -8.64 19.23 16.17
N ALA A 98 -8.52 18.14 16.93
CA ALA A 98 -9.66 17.30 17.29
C ALA A 98 -10.70 18.06 18.12
N ILE A 99 -10.26 18.92 19.06
CA ILE A 99 -11.15 19.80 19.81
C ILE A 99 -11.89 20.76 18.88
N LEU A 100 -11.17 21.46 17.99
CA LEU A 100 -11.78 22.41 17.04
C LEU A 100 -12.79 21.72 16.11
N ALA A 101 -12.50 20.51 15.67
CA ALA A 101 -13.37 19.70 14.82
C ALA A 101 -14.53 19.03 15.59
N GLN A 102 -14.58 19.13 16.93
CA GLN A 102 -15.52 18.44 17.80
C GLN A 102 -15.56 16.91 17.57
N LYS A 103 -14.37 16.31 17.39
CA LYS A 103 -14.20 14.89 17.10
C LYS A 103 -13.22 14.25 18.08
N SER A 104 -13.29 12.93 18.21
CA SER A 104 -12.16 12.19 18.79
C SER A 104 -10.97 12.28 17.83
N VAL A 105 -9.75 12.18 18.39
CA VAL A 105 -8.52 12.14 17.58
C VAL A 105 -8.58 11.05 16.51
N SER A 106 -9.08 9.86 16.84
CA SER A 106 -9.23 8.76 15.88
C SER A 106 -10.27 9.03 14.78
N ALA A 107 -11.35 9.77 15.07
CA ALA A 107 -12.31 10.16 14.05
C ALA A 107 -11.75 11.24 13.12
N LEU A 108 -10.98 12.20 13.65
CA LEU A 108 -10.30 13.21 12.84
C LEU A 108 -9.26 12.58 11.91
N VAL A 109 -8.39 11.71 12.44
CA VAL A 109 -7.36 11.03 11.66
C VAL A 109 -7.97 10.17 10.56
N ARG A 110 -9.07 9.43 10.85
CA ARG A 110 -9.77 8.65 9.82
C ARG A 110 -10.27 9.52 8.68
N GLN A 111 -10.89 10.67 8.99
CA GLN A 111 -11.33 11.60 7.97
C GLN A 111 -10.15 12.08 7.10
N TRP A 112 -9.02 12.48 7.70
CA TRP A 112 -7.84 12.91 6.94
C TRP A 112 -7.23 11.80 6.09
N ILE A 113 -7.32 10.54 6.54
CA ILE A 113 -6.89 9.37 5.77
C ILE A 113 -7.82 9.17 4.57
N GLU A 114 -9.14 9.20 4.78
CA GLU A 114 -10.14 9.08 3.70
C GLU A 114 -9.92 10.16 2.63
N GLU A 115 -9.75 11.42 3.04
CA GLU A 115 -9.46 12.54 2.12
C GLU A 115 -8.20 12.32 1.27
N ARG A 116 -7.17 11.67 1.83
CA ARG A 116 -5.91 11.36 1.13
C ARG A 116 -6.00 10.12 0.25
N LEU A 117 -6.75 9.10 0.66
CA LEU A 117 -6.90 7.85 -0.09
C LEU A 117 -7.90 7.98 -1.23
N ASP A 118 -8.91 8.85 -1.11
CA ASP A 118 -9.90 9.15 -2.15
C ASP A 118 -9.42 10.19 -3.18
N GLU A 119 -8.24 10.81 -2.99
CA GLU A 119 -7.68 11.75 -3.98
C GLU A 119 -7.37 10.96 -5.29
N PRO A 120 -7.94 11.37 -6.45
CA PRO A 120 -7.58 10.79 -7.74
C PRO A 120 -6.08 10.98 -7.99
N GLU A 121 -5.44 10.00 -8.62
CA GLU A 121 -4.01 10.10 -8.97
C GLU A 121 -3.75 11.44 -9.66
N ARG A 122 -2.86 12.25 -9.06
CA ARG A 122 -2.32 13.42 -9.76
C ARG A 122 -1.60 12.89 -10.98
N VAL A 123 -2.22 13.05 -12.15
CA VAL A 123 -1.55 12.88 -13.42
C VAL A 123 -0.42 13.91 -13.42
N LEU A 124 0.81 13.43 -13.24
CA LEU A 124 2.00 14.23 -13.47
C LEU A 124 2.05 14.47 -14.99
N GLU A 125 1.65 15.68 -15.40
CA GLU A 125 1.88 16.19 -16.77
C GLU A 125 3.37 16.43 -17.02
#